data_AF-A0A8T4TMP8-F1
#
_entry.id   AF-A0A8T4TMP8-F1
#
_cell.length_a   1.000
_cell.length_b   1.000
_cell.length_c   1.000
_cell.angle_alpha   90.00
_cell.angle_beta   90.00
_cell.angle_gamma   90.00
#
_symmetry.space_group_name_H-M   'P 1'
#
loop_
_entity.id
_entity.type
_entity.pdbx_description
1 polymer ?
#
loop_
_entity_poly.entity_id
_entity_poly.type
_entity_poly.pdbx_seq_one_letter_code
_entity_poly.pdbx_strand_id
1 'polypeptide(L)'
;MSKSTHFNNPKYFEAIIQLRPYNQEVFEFIEKQIQNKNNQEYFISKIEELKTGIDIYFSSQRYARTLGQLLKRKFPKGELLITKKMHTRDRMTDRELSRATVLFRLKKKRDDVKEE
;
A
#
# COMPACT_ATOMS: atom_id res chain seq x y z
N MET A 1 -22.22 20.84 -9.98
CA MET A 1 -21.36 19.65 -10.13
C MET A 1 -19.92 20.12 -10.29
N SER A 2 -19.12 20.08 -9.22
CA SER A 2 -17.72 20.53 -9.31
C SER A 2 -16.87 19.42 -9.92
N LYS A 3 -16.29 19.68 -11.09
CA LYS A 3 -15.27 18.83 -11.70
C LYS A 3 -13.97 19.02 -10.91
N SER A 4 -13.63 18.05 -10.08
CA SER A 4 -12.34 17.99 -9.40
C SER A 4 -11.25 17.72 -10.43
N THR A 5 -10.51 18.75 -10.81
CA THR A 5 -9.34 18.65 -11.69
C THR A 5 -8.21 17.92 -10.93
N HIS A 6 -7.98 16.66 -11.28
CA HIS A 6 -6.86 15.88 -10.77
C HIS A 6 -5.56 16.35 -11.43
N PHE A 7 -4.81 17.20 -10.75
CA PHE A 7 -3.38 17.35 -11.05
C PHE A 7 -2.68 16.11 -10.49
N ASN A 8 -2.29 15.19 -11.38
CA ASN A 8 -1.40 14.09 -11.05
C ASN A 8 -0.06 14.66 -10.60
N ASN A 9 0.05 15.01 -9.31
CA ASN A 9 1.32 15.38 -8.71
C ASN A 9 2.07 14.09 -8.41
N PRO A 10 3.16 13.77 -9.13
CA PRO A 10 3.90 12.52 -8.95
C PRO A 10 4.53 12.40 -7.55
N LYS A 11 4.51 13.47 -6.74
CA LYS A 11 4.97 13.47 -5.35
C LYS A 11 3.86 13.27 -4.32
N TYR A 12 2.58 13.35 -4.69
CA TYR A 12 1.49 13.23 -3.73
C TYR A 12 1.24 11.76 -3.35
N PHE A 13 1.12 11.49 -2.04
CA PHE A 13 0.68 10.20 -1.53
C PHE A 13 0.02 10.35 -0.17
N GLU A 14 -0.92 9.46 0.10
CA GLU A 14 -1.64 9.35 1.38
C GLU A 14 -1.28 8.06 2.11
N ALA A 15 -0.75 7.06 1.41
CA ALA A 15 -0.34 5.80 2.01
C ALA A 15 0.97 5.28 1.42
N ILE A 16 1.67 4.48 2.23
CA ILE A 16 2.80 3.66 1.79
C ILE A 16 2.42 2.21 2.07
N ILE A 17 2.46 1.39 1.01
CA ILE A 17 2.33 -0.07 1.13
C ILE A 17 3.74 -0.64 1.14
N GLN A 18 4.12 -1.27 2.24
CA GLN A 18 5.46 -1.81 2.46
C GLN A 18 5.40 -3.33 2.41
N LEU A 19 6.19 -3.92 1.51
CA LEU A 19 6.38 -5.36 1.42
C LEU A 19 7.73 -5.73 1.99
N ARG A 20 7.75 -6.61 3.02
CA ARG A 20 8.97 -7.02 3.73
C ARG A 20 8.94 -8.52 4.11
N PRO A 21 9.82 -9.39 3.58
CA PRO A 21 10.72 -9.14 2.45
C PRO A 21 9.94 -8.89 1.16
N TYR A 22 10.65 -8.53 0.08
CA TYR A 22 10.05 -8.58 -1.26
C TYR A 22 9.55 -10.00 -1.56
N ASN A 23 8.36 -10.08 -2.15
CA ASN A 23 7.77 -11.32 -2.63
C ASN A 23 7.03 -11.00 -3.94
N GLN A 24 7.45 -11.64 -5.02
CA GLN A 24 6.94 -11.42 -6.38
C GLN A 24 5.41 -11.66 -6.45
N GLU A 25 4.93 -12.79 -5.92
CA GLU A 25 3.50 -13.15 -5.98
C GLU A 25 2.63 -12.12 -5.25
N VAL A 26 3.11 -11.61 -4.12
CA VAL A 26 2.40 -10.57 -3.37
C VAL A 26 2.39 -9.25 -4.13
N PHE A 27 3.51 -8.89 -4.77
CA PHE A 27 3.61 -7.67 -5.58
C PHE A 27 2.69 -7.71 -6.79
N GLU A 28 2.69 -8.82 -7.55
CA GLU A 28 1.80 -9.02 -8.70
C GLU A 28 0.32 -8.97 -8.29
N PHE A 29 -0.03 -9.51 -7.12
CA PHE A 29 -1.38 -9.38 -6.60
C PHE A 29 -1.75 -7.91 -6.34
N ILE A 30 -0.84 -7.12 -5.76
CA ILE A 30 -1.05 -5.68 -5.55
C ILE A 30 -1.25 -4.96 -6.88
N GLU A 31 -0.38 -5.17 -7.85
CA GLU A 31 -0.49 -4.56 -9.18
C GLU A 31 -1.83 -4.90 -9.83
N LYS A 32 -2.23 -6.18 -9.81
CA LYS A 32 -3.51 -6.62 -10.35
C LYS A 32 -4.70 -5.94 -9.66
N GLN A 33 -4.67 -5.78 -8.33
CA GLN A 33 -5.74 -5.08 -7.62
C GLN A 33 -5.80 -3.59 -7.96
N ILE A 34 -4.69 -2.97 -8.33
CA ILE A 34 -4.62 -1.56 -8.71
C ILE A 34 -5.07 -1.38 -10.17
N GLN A 35 -4.60 -2.24 -11.08
CA GLN A 35 -4.91 -2.18 -12.52
C GLN A 35 -6.38 -2.56 -12.84
N ASN A 36 -6.94 -3.58 -12.20
CA ASN A 36 -8.30 -4.07 -12.48
C ASN A 36 -9.41 -3.03 -12.27
N LYS A 37 -9.10 -1.90 -11.65
CA LYS A 37 -10.11 -0.96 -11.21
C LYS A 37 -10.46 0.10 -12.26
N ASN A 38 -9.72 0.23 -13.38
CA ASN A 38 -9.96 1.20 -14.47
C ASN A 38 -10.31 2.65 -14.02
N ASN A 39 -10.08 2.97 -12.75
CA ASN A 39 -10.60 4.16 -12.09
C ASN A 39 -9.44 5.11 -11.87
N GLN A 40 -9.58 6.32 -12.41
CA GLN A 40 -8.68 7.45 -12.15
C GLN A 40 -8.68 7.92 -10.68
N GLU A 41 -9.45 7.28 -9.80
CA GLU A 41 -9.63 7.67 -8.39
C GLU A 41 -8.35 7.47 -7.55
N TYR A 42 -7.49 6.52 -7.91
CA TYR A 42 -6.24 6.28 -7.18
C TYR A 42 -5.13 5.73 -8.08
N PHE A 43 -3.89 6.03 -7.71
CA PHE A 43 -2.70 5.74 -8.50
C PHE A 43 -1.49 5.48 -7.59
N ILE A 44 -0.49 4.80 -8.15
CA ILE A 44 0.84 4.67 -7.56
C ILE A 44 1.64 5.91 -7.95
N SER A 45 2.18 6.64 -6.97
CA SER A 45 3.00 7.83 -7.23
C SER A 45 4.49 7.50 -7.37
N LYS A 46 5.00 6.54 -6.59
CA LYS A 46 6.39 6.08 -6.63
C LYS A 46 6.47 4.63 -6.16
N ILE A 47 7.39 3.86 -6.74
CA ILE A 47 7.86 2.60 -6.17
C ILE A 47 9.35 2.79 -5.81
N GLU A 48 9.72 2.34 -4.62
CA GLU A 48 11.07 2.45 -4.08
C GLU A 48 11.56 1.09 -3.60
N GLU A 49 12.64 0.61 -4.21
CA GLU A 49 13.31 -0.63 -3.81
C GLU A 49 14.27 -0.38 -2.66
N LEU A 50 14.25 -1.27 -1.68
CA LEU A 50 15.04 -1.20 -0.46
C LEU A 50 15.68 -2.56 -0.21
N LYS A 51 16.80 -2.58 0.52
CA LYS A 51 17.47 -3.83 0.91
C LYS A 51 16.53 -4.84 1.60
N THR A 52 15.50 -4.32 2.27
CA THR A 52 14.53 -5.12 3.03
C THR A 52 13.28 -5.50 2.24
N GLY A 53 13.06 -4.97 1.03
CA GLY A 53 11.85 -5.17 0.24
C GLY A 53 11.48 -3.94 -0.58
N ILE A 54 10.19 -3.60 -0.70
CA ILE A 54 9.75 -2.47 -1.54
C ILE A 54 8.71 -1.59 -0.84
N ASP A 55 8.73 -0.30 -1.16
CA ASP A 55 7.73 0.68 -0.75
C ASP A 55 6.96 1.22 -1.95
N ILE A 56 5.64 1.09 -1.90
CA ILE A 56 4.72 1.54 -2.94
C ILE A 56 3.95 2.74 -2.38
N TYR A 57 4.26 3.92 -2.89
CA TYR A 57 3.61 5.17 -2.51
C TYR A 57 2.30 5.28 -3.28
N PHE A 58 1.22 5.52 -2.55
CA PHE A 58 -0.14 5.36 -3.07
C PHE A 58 -1.02 6.55 -2.71
N SER A 59 -1.84 6.99 -3.67
CA SER A 59 -2.58 8.24 -3.54
C SER A 59 -3.82 8.16 -2.64
N SER A 60 -4.29 6.96 -2.26
CA SER A 60 -5.49 6.78 -1.43
C SER A 60 -5.23 5.94 -0.18
N GLN A 61 -5.31 6.57 1.01
CA GLN A 61 -5.16 5.82 2.26
C GLN A 61 -6.30 4.82 2.49
N ARG A 62 -7.51 5.13 2.03
CA ARG A 62 -8.69 4.28 2.20
C ARG A 62 -8.46 2.96 1.46
N TYR A 63 -8.11 3.04 0.19
CA TYR A 63 -7.93 1.85 -0.63
C TYR A 63 -6.67 1.07 -0.24
N ALA A 64 -5.58 1.73 0.16
CA ALA A 64 -4.41 1.03 0.69
C ALA A 64 -4.74 0.12 1.89
N ARG A 65 -5.59 0.59 2.82
CA ARG A 65 -6.05 -0.24 3.96
C ARG A 65 -6.90 -1.42 3.50
N THR A 66 -7.81 -1.19 2.57
CA THR A 66 -8.61 -2.26 1.96
C THR A 66 -7.70 -3.30 1.29
N LEU A 67 -6.69 -2.85 0.54
CA LEU A 67 -5.71 -3.72 -0.10
C LEU A 67 -4.91 -4.54 0.93
N GLY A 68 -4.52 -3.93 2.05
CA GLY A 68 -3.91 -4.66 3.18
C GLY A 68 -4.81 -5.81 3.70
N GLN A 69 -6.11 -5.57 3.84
CA GLN A 69 -7.06 -6.62 4.23
C GLN A 69 -7.22 -7.70 3.17
N LEU A 70 -7.23 -7.32 1.88
CA LEU A 70 -7.25 -8.29 0.77
C LEU A 70 -5.99 -9.15 0.75
N LEU A 71 -4.82 -8.56 1.01
CA LEU A 71 -3.56 -9.28 1.15
C LEU A 71 -3.64 -10.32 2.27
N LYS A 72 -4.12 -9.93 3.46
CA LYS A 72 -4.28 -10.87 4.58
C LYS A 72 -5.24 -12.02 4.27
N ARG A 73 -6.31 -11.76 3.49
CA ARG A 73 -7.25 -12.80 3.04
C ARG A 73 -6.62 -13.74 2.01
N LYS A 74 -5.90 -13.19 1.03
CA LYS A 74 -5.24 -13.97 -0.03
C LYS A 74 -4.05 -14.79 0.50
N PHE A 75 -3.31 -14.22 1.45
CA PHE A 75 -2.11 -14.78 2.04
C PHE A 75 -2.28 -14.89 3.57
N PRO A 76 -3.04 -15.91 4.06
CA PRO A 76 -3.41 -16.00 5.48
C PRO A 76 -2.22 -16.13 6.43
N LYS A 77 -1.11 -16.71 5.97
CA LYS A 77 0.16 -16.84 6.72
C LYS A 77 0.96 -15.52 6.80
N GLY A 78 0.57 -14.48 6.07
CA GLY A 78 1.25 -13.18 6.11
C GLY A 78 0.82 -12.34 7.32
N GLU A 79 1.74 -11.54 7.84
CA GLU A 79 1.51 -10.60 8.93
C GLU A 79 1.15 -9.22 8.33
N LEU A 80 0.07 -8.62 8.83
CA LEU A 80 -0.40 -7.30 8.40
C LEU A 80 -0.33 -6.34 9.58
N LEU A 81 0.33 -5.20 9.38
CA LEU A 81 0.34 -4.07 10.32
C LEU A 81 -0.10 -2.81 9.58
N ILE A 82 -1.14 -2.15 10.09
CA ILE A 82 -1.63 -0.88 9.56
C ILE A 82 -1.45 0.19 10.63
N THR A 83 -0.71 1.24 10.32
CA THR A 83 -0.53 2.40 11.20
C THR A 83 -0.97 3.67 10.48
N LYS A 84 -1.26 4.71 11.27
CA LYS A 84 -1.67 6.03 10.79
C LYS A 84 -0.87 7.08 11.57
N LYS A 85 -0.28 8.04 10.88
CA LYS A 85 0.41 9.19 11.47
C LYS A 85 -0.20 10.49 10.95
N MET A 86 -0.47 11.44 11.84
CA MET A 86 -0.86 12.80 11.43
C MET A 86 0.30 13.43 10.67
N HIS A 87 0.04 13.93 9.46
CA HIS A 87 1.06 14.49 8.60
C HIS A 87 1.05 16.02 8.64
N THR A 88 -0.12 16.63 8.43
CA THR A 88 -0.30 18.08 8.50
C THR A 88 -1.78 18.40 8.75
N ARG A 89 -2.09 19.67 8.99
CA ARG A 89 -3.46 20.18 9.05
C ARG A 89 -3.67 21.08 7.83
N ASP A 90 -4.72 20.81 7.08
CA ASP A 90 -5.16 21.70 6.01
C ASP A 90 -5.63 23.02 6.65
N ARG A 91 -4.92 24.12 6.36
CA ARG A 91 -5.20 25.44 6.96
C ARG A 91 -6.50 26.07 6.46
N MET A 92 -7.00 25.64 5.31
CA MET A 92 -8.22 26.19 4.71
C MET A 92 -9.47 25.43 5.17
N THR A 93 -9.37 24.10 5.30
CA THR A 93 -10.51 23.25 5.69
C THR A 93 -10.47 22.79 7.15
N ASP A 94 -9.39 23.12 7.87
CA ASP A 94 -9.10 22.71 9.25
C ASP A 94 -8.99 21.19 9.47
N ARG A 95 -8.90 20.41 8.38
CA ARG A 95 -8.87 18.94 8.42
C ARG A 95 -7.47 18.42 8.67
N GLU A 96 -7.37 17.39 9.52
CA GLU A 96 -6.12 16.66 9.71
C GLU A 96 -5.83 15.74 8.52
N LEU A 97 -4.79 16.07 7.77
CA LEU A 97 -4.24 15.22 6.72
C LEU A 97 -3.30 14.22 7.38
N SER A 98 -3.65 12.94 7.28
CA SER A 98 -2.88 11.84 7.83
C SER A 98 -2.34 10.95 6.72
N ARG A 99 -1.19 10.33 6.98
CA ARG A 99 -0.61 9.30 6.12
C ARG A 99 -0.72 7.93 6.78
N ALA A 100 -1.05 6.92 6.00
CA ALA A 100 -1.14 5.55 6.46
C ALA A 100 0.08 4.73 6.01
N THR A 101 0.50 3.78 6.85
CA THR A 101 1.47 2.75 6.46
C THR A 101 0.77 1.40 6.52
N VAL A 102 0.85 0.64 5.44
CA VAL A 102 0.33 -0.71 5.33
C VAL A 102 1.52 -1.63 5.13
N LEU A 103 1.99 -2.24 6.21
CA LEU A 103 3.11 -3.17 6.18
C LEU A 103 2.59 -4.60 6.09
N PHE A 104 3.05 -5.32 5.07
CA PHE A 104 2.73 -6.72 4.89
C PHE A 104 4.01 -7.57 4.83
N ARG A 105 4.04 -8.62 5.65
CA ARG A 105 5.16 -9.57 5.72
C ARG A 105 4.71 -10.97 5.41
N LEU A 106 5.24 -11.56 4.35
CA LEU A 106 5.07 -12.98 4.07
C LEU A 106 6.40 -13.68 4.31
N LYS A 107 6.44 -14.55 5.33
CA LYS A 107 7.63 -15.38 5.58
C LYS A 107 7.92 -16.20 4.31
N LYS A 108 9.17 -16.24 3.88
CA LYS A 108 9.60 -17.22 2.87
C LYS A 108 9.20 -18.59 3.40
N LYS A 109 8.72 -19.49 2.53
CA LYS A 109 8.68 -20.91 2.88
C LYS A 109 10.09 -21.24 3.34
N ARG A 110 10.27 -21.57 4.62
CA ARG A 110 11.43 -22.36 5.01
C ARG A 110 11.28 -23.63 4.19
N ASP A 111 12.32 -24.03 3.46
CA ASP A 111 12.38 -25.38 2.93
C ASP A 111 11.96 -26.30 4.06
N ASP A 112 10.95 -27.14 3.81
CA ASP A 112 10.49 -28.14 4.74
C ASP A 112 11.67 -29.10 4.99
N VAL A 113 12.57 -28.73 5.90
CA VAL A 113 13.54 -29.66 6.47
C VAL A 113 12.68 -30.65 7.23
N LYS A 114 12.49 -31.81 6.59
CA LYS A 114 11.94 -33.00 7.23
C LYS A 114 12.78 -33.22 8.48
N GLU A 115 12.16 -33.09 9.64
CA GLU A 115 12.70 -33.70 10.85
C GLU A 115 12.64 -35.22 10.61
N GLU A 116 13.81 -35.82 10.40
CA GLU A 116 14.03 -37.27 10.52
C GLU A 116 14.04 -37.68 11.99
#